data_AF-Q0IXX7-F1
#
_entry.id   AF-Q0IXX7-F1
#
_cell.length_a   1.000
_cell.length_b   1.000
_cell.length_c   1.000
_cell.angle_alpha   90.00
_cell.angle_beta   90.00
_cell.angle_gamma   90.00
#
_symmetry.space_group_name_H-M   'P 1'
#
loop_
_entity.id
_entity.type
_entity.pdbx_description
1 polymer ?
#
loop_
_entity_poly.entity_id
_entity_poly.type
_entity_poly.pdbx_seq_one_letter_code
_entity_poly.pdbx_strand_id
1 'polypeptide(L)'
;MISRVNMVIVGAHAIMANGGVIAPVGMNMVALAAQRHAVPFVVVAGSHKLCPLYPHNPEVLLNELKSPSDLLDFGEFSSCMNFSTQDGTPLLNVVNPTFDYVPPKLVSLFITDTGGHSPSYMYRLIAEYYSADDLVVRRKSTSS
;
A
#
# COMPACT_ATOMS: atom_id res chain seq x y z
N MET A 1 15.82 -15.79 -6.31
CA MET A 1 15.75 -16.38 -4.95
C MET A 1 14.35 -16.89 -4.59
N ILE A 2 13.27 -16.27 -5.07
CA ILE A 2 11.89 -16.70 -4.79
C ILE A 2 11.59 -18.17 -5.15
N SER A 3 12.28 -18.73 -6.15
CA SER A 3 12.12 -20.14 -6.58
C SER A 3 12.49 -21.19 -5.52
N ARG A 4 13.15 -20.79 -4.43
CA ARG A 4 13.49 -21.67 -3.30
C ARG A 4 12.75 -21.29 -2.01
N VAL A 5 11.76 -20.40 -2.09
CA VAL A 5 10.97 -19.94 -0.94
C VAL A 5 9.67 -20.74 -0.89
N ASN A 6 9.28 -21.21 0.30
CA ASN A 6 8.04 -21.98 0.48
C ASN A 6 6.81 -21.10 0.72
N MET A 7 6.99 -19.93 1.33
CA MET A 7 5.91 -19.00 1.67
C MET A 7 6.49 -17.60 1.86
N VAL A 8 5.72 -16.59 1.46
CA VAL A 8 6.00 -15.18 1.77
C VAL A 8 5.06 -14.75 2.89
N ILE A 9 5.61 -14.21 3.96
CA ILE A 9 4.86 -13.66 5.09
C ILE A 9 5.19 -12.19 5.22
N VAL A 10 4.17 -11.33 5.16
CA VAL A 10 4.35 -9.87 5.24
C VAL A 10 3.39 -9.25 6.24
N GLY A 11 3.78 -8.11 6.79
CA GLY A 11 2.86 -7.21 7.48
C GLY A 11 2.11 -6.31 6.49
N ALA A 12 0.98 -5.78 6.93
CA ALA A 12 0.25 -4.73 6.23
C ALA A 12 0.27 -3.40 7.01
N HIS A 13 0.19 -2.29 6.28
CA HIS A 13 -0.18 -1.00 6.85
C HIS A 13 -1.70 -0.95 7.06
N ALA A 14 -2.47 -1.29 6.03
CA ALA A 14 -3.93 -1.40 6.09
C ALA A 14 -4.46 -2.46 5.10
N ILE A 15 -5.62 -3.05 5.40
CA ILE A 15 -6.34 -3.96 4.51
C ILE A 15 -7.66 -3.30 4.12
N MET A 16 -7.87 -3.07 2.84
CA MET A 16 -9.00 -2.34 2.29
C MET A 16 -10.26 -3.20 2.15
N ALA A 17 -11.42 -2.58 1.91
CA ALA A 17 -12.72 -3.25 1.85
C ALA A 17 -12.82 -4.37 0.80
N ASN A 18 -12.08 -4.24 -0.30
CA ASN A 18 -12.00 -5.26 -1.35
C ASN A 18 -10.98 -6.38 -1.06
N GLY A 19 -10.35 -6.36 0.11
CA GLY A 19 -9.25 -7.26 0.48
C GLY A 19 -7.88 -6.85 -0.11
N GLY A 20 -7.79 -5.69 -0.75
CA GLY A 20 -6.51 -5.13 -1.18
C GLY A 20 -5.66 -4.69 0.00
N VAL A 21 -4.35 -4.74 -0.13
CA VAL A 21 -3.43 -4.49 0.98
C VAL A 21 -2.57 -3.29 0.67
N ILE A 22 -2.57 -2.32 1.58
CA ILE A 22 -1.59 -1.23 1.59
C ILE A 22 -0.43 -1.71 2.45
N ALA A 23 0.76 -1.72 1.89
CA ALA A 23 1.97 -2.12 2.59
C ALA A 23 3.13 -1.17 2.23
N PRO A 24 4.28 -1.24 2.92
CA PRO A 24 5.44 -0.44 2.55
C PRO A 24 5.84 -0.63 1.09
N VAL A 25 6.51 0.37 0.51
CA VAL A 25 6.93 0.35 -0.90
C VAL A 25 7.67 -0.95 -1.28
N GLY A 26 7.33 -1.51 -2.46
CA GLY A 26 7.97 -2.69 -3.04
C GLY A 26 7.25 -4.02 -2.78
N MET A 27 6.19 -4.03 -1.98
CA MET A 27 5.45 -5.25 -1.64
C MET A 27 4.69 -5.85 -2.82
N ASN A 28 4.22 -5.03 -3.77
CA ASN A 28 3.56 -5.53 -4.98
C ASN A 28 4.55 -6.32 -5.86
N MET A 29 5.81 -5.88 -5.94
CA MET A 29 6.85 -6.64 -6.64
C MET A 29 7.08 -8.02 -6.03
N VAL A 30 7.11 -8.09 -4.69
CA VAL A 30 7.24 -9.37 -3.98
C VAL A 30 6.02 -10.26 -4.23
N ALA A 31 4.81 -9.70 -4.17
CA ALA A 31 3.57 -10.43 -4.40
C ALA A 31 3.47 -10.97 -5.84
N LEU A 32 3.86 -10.17 -6.84
CA LEU A 32 3.93 -10.60 -8.24
C LEU A 32 4.95 -11.72 -8.45
N ALA A 33 6.14 -11.59 -7.85
CA ALA A 33 7.17 -12.63 -7.90
C ALA A 33 6.69 -13.94 -7.23
N ALA A 34 6.03 -13.83 -6.07
CA ALA A 34 5.46 -14.97 -5.36
C ALA A 34 4.40 -15.67 -6.21
N GLN A 35 3.45 -14.90 -6.78
CA GLN A 35 2.43 -15.43 -7.68
C GLN A 35 3.06 -16.15 -8.89
N ARG A 36 4.10 -15.57 -9.51
CA ARG A 36 4.76 -16.17 -10.67
C ARG A 36 5.41 -17.52 -10.37
N HIS A 37 5.86 -17.73 -9.13
CA HIS A 37 6.48 -18.97 -8.68
C HIS A 37 5.54 -19.88 -7.87
N ALA A 38 4.23 -19.61 -7.89
CA ALA A 38 3.22 -20.35 -7.13
C ALA A 38 3.54 -20.44 -5.62
N VAL A 39 4.20 -19.42 -5.09
CA VAL A 39 4.51 -19.28 -3.66
C VAL A 39 3.34 -18.55 -2.99
N PRO A 40 2.74 -19.10 -1.92
CA PRO A 40 1.66 -18.43 -1.21
C PRO A 40 2.14 -17.13 -0.57
N PHE A 41 1.35 -16.08 -0.75
CA PHE A 41 1.58 -14.76 -0.17
C PHE A 41 0.61 -14.53 0.98
N VAL A 42 1.13 -14.54 2.20
CA VAL A 42 0.36 -14.50 3.45
C VAL A 42 0.56 -13.14 4.11
N VAL A 43 -0.55 -12.51 4.49
CA VAL A 43 -0.56 -11.19 5.11
C VAL A 43 -0.98 -11.32 6.57
N VAL A 44 -0.13 -10.81 7.46
CA VAL A 44 -0.37 -10.81 8.91
C VAL A 44 -0.68 -9.39 9.36
N ALA A 45 -1.88 -9.18 9.90
CA ALA A 45 -2.33 -7.88 10.38
C ALA A 45 -3.41 -8.05 11.45
N GLY A 46 -3.41 -7.20 12.47
CA GLY A 46 -4.51 -7.18 13.44
C GLY A 46 -5.80 -6.61 12.84
N SER A 47 -6.95 -6.99 13.40
CA SER A 47 -8.29 -6.51 13.05
C SER A 47 -8.41 -4.98 12.99
N HIS A 48 -7.65 -4.25 13.83
CA HIS A 48 -7.60 -2.78 13.82
C HIS A 48 -7.02 -2.16 12.53
N LYS A 49 -6.38 -2.95 11.67
CA LYS A 49 -5.87 -2.49 10.35
C LYS A 49 -6.86 -2.75 9.21
N LEU A 50 -8.02 -3.32 9.51
CA LEU A 50 -9.10 -3.47 8.54
C LEU A 50 -9.72 -2.08 8.29
N CYS A 51 -9.73 -1.68 7.02
CA CYS A 51 -10.23 -0.40 6.57
C CYS A 51 -11.49 -0.65 5.73
N PRO A 52 -12.64 -0.07 6.11
CA PRO A 52 -13.88 -0.32 5.41
C PRO A 52 -14.04 0.52 4.14
N LEU A 53 -13.03 1.34 3.80
CA LEU A 53 -13.02 2.16 2.60
C LEU A 53 -12.63 1.34 1.36
N TYR A 54 -13.30 1.63 0.24
CA TYR A 54 -13.00 1.00 -1.04
C TYR A 54 -11.85 1.75 -1.74
N PRO A 55 -10.81 1.05 -2.25
CA PRO A 55 -9.69 1.70 -2.92
C PRO A 55 -10.06 1.98 -4.38
N HIS A 56 -10.65 3.14 -4.66
CA HIS A 56 -11.04 3.53 -6.03
C HIS A 56 -9.81 3.72 -6.94
N ASN A 57 -8.86 4.57 -6.53
CA ASN A 57 -7.61 4.85 -7.26
C ASN A 57 -6.41 4.69 -6.29
N PRO A 58 -6.04 3.46 -5.93
CA PRO A 58 -5.05 3.20 -4.88
C PRO A 58 -3.67 3.79 -5.19
N GLU A 59 -3.25 3.77 -6.44
CA GLU A 59 -1.93 4.25 -6.88
C GLU A 59 -1.75 5.76 -6.70
N VAL A 60 -2.86 6.52 -6.73
CA VAL A 60 -2.84 7.99 -6.66
C VAL A 60 -3.30 8.50 -5.30
N LEU A 61 -4.33 7.88 -4.71
CA LEU A 61 -5.02 8.42 -3.53
C LEU A 61 -4.52 7.86 -2.20
N LEU A 62 -3.82 6.71 -2.22
CA LEU A 62 -3.47 5.98 -0.99
C LEU A 62 -1.97 5.94 -0.72
N ASN A 63 -1.21 6.77 -1.44
CA ASN A 63 0.24 6.85 -1.30
C ASN A 63 0.69 8.23 -0.83
N GLU A 64 1.72 8.25 0.00
CA GLU A 64 2.37 9.45 0.47
C GLU A 64 3.77 9.52 -0.12
N LEU A 65 4.13 10.67 -0.70
CA LEU A 65 5.45 10.90 -1.26
C LEU A 65 6.38 11.44 -0.17
N LYS A 66 7.50 10.76 0.04
CA LYS A 66 8.59 11.18 0.90
C LYS A 66 9.52 12.16 0.19
N SER A 67 10.38 12.79 0.98
CA SER A 67 11.42 13.67 0.45
C SER A 67 12.35 12.89 -0.50
N PRO A 68 12.71 13.48 -1.64
CA PRO A 68 13.76 12.95 -2.53
C PRO A 68 15.12 12.80 -1.86
N SER A 69 15.38 13.53 -0.77
CA SER A 69 16.62 13.46 -0.01
C SER A 69 16.92 12.08 0.59
N ASP A 70 15.90 11.24 0.76
CA ASP A 70 16.08 9.86 1.25
C ASP A 70 16.68 8.95 0.17
N LEU A 71 16.62 9.37 -1.11
CA LEU A 71 17.10 8.59 -2.26
C LEU A 71 18.40 9.16 -2.84
N LEU A 72 18.59 10.48 -2.76
CA LEU A 72 19.73 11.18 -3.33
C LEU A 72 20.29 12.18 -2.32
N ASP A 73 21.61 12.21 -2.21
CA ASP A 73 22.29 13.26 -1.44
C ASP A 73 22.11 14.62 -2.11
N PHE A 74 22.09 15.68 -1.30
CA PHE A 74 21.83 17.04 -1.77
C PHE A 74 22.81 17.50 -2.86
N GLY A 75 24.08 17.06 -2.79
CA GLY A 75 25.09 17.38 -3.81
C GLY A 75 24.76 16.78 -5.19
N GLU A 76 24.32 15.52 -5.22
CA GLU A 76 23.91 14.85 -6.45
C GLU A 76 22.61 15.45 -6.99
N PHE A 77 21.65 15.74 -6.10
CA PHE A 77 20.40 16.38 -6.47
C PHE A 77 20.61 17.78 -7.09
N SER A 78 21.53 18.58 -6.53
CA SER A 78 21.91 19.89 -7.05
C SER A 78 22.53 19.80 -8.45
N SER A 79 23.35 18.76 -8.72
CA SER A 79 23.94 18.55 -10.05
C SER A 79 22.91 18.24 -11.14
N CYS A 80 21.77 17.68 -10.75
CA CYS A 80 20.65 17.36 -11.64
C CYS A 80 19.67 18.53 -11.84
N MET A 81 19.81 19.60 -11.05
CA MET A 81 19.01 20.82 -11.18
C MET A 81 19.72 21.78 -12.14
N ASN A 82 19.30 21.83 -13.41
CA ASN A 82 19.83 22.82 -14.35
C ASN A 82 19.27 24.20 -14.00
N PHE A 83 20.05 25.02 -13.32
CA PHE A 83 19.74 26.45 -13.13
C PHE A 83 19.99 27.28 -14.41
N SER A 84 20.49 26.68 -15.50
CA SER A 84 20.93 27.38 -16.71
C SER A 84 19.94 27.36 -17.89
N THR A 85 18.88 26.56 -17.84
CA THR A 85 17.84 26.53 -18.90
C THR A 85 16.73 27.53 -18.58
N GLN A 86 16.52 28.49 -19.49
CA GLN A 86 15.58 29.62 -19.37
C GLN A 86 14.11 29.22 -19.12
N ASP A 87 13.76 27.94 -19.27
CA ASP A 87 12.40 27.42 -19.12
C ASP A 87 12.07 26.85 -17.72
N GLY A 88 13.04 26.83 -16.79
CA GLY A 88 12.79 26.44 -15.38
C GLY A 88 12.30 24.99 -15.18
N THR A 89 12.41 24.13 -16.20
CA THR A 89 11.99 22.74 -16.12
C THR A 89 13.08 21.87 -15.48
N PRO A 90 12.75 21.01 -14.48
CA PRO A 90 13.73 20.13 -13.87
C PRO A 90 14.18 19.04 -14.85
N LEU A 91 15.48 18.75 -14.93
CA LEU A 91 16.01 17.66 -15.77
C LEU A 91 15.65 16.27 -15.21
N LEU A 92 15.37 16.19 -13.91
CA LEU A 92 15.13 14.96 -13.18
C LEU A 92 13.90 15.13 -12.28
N ASN A 93 12.92 14.23 -12.42
CA ASN A 93 11.82 14.11 -11.49
C ASN A 93 12.03 12.88 -10.60
N VAL A 94 12.16 13.09 -9.30
CA VAL A 94 12.40 12.02 -8.32
C VAL A 94 11.12 11.73 -7.57
N VAL A 95 10.65 10.49 -7.65
CA VAL A 95 9.42 10.04 -6.99
C VAL A 95 9.78 9.03 -5.90
N ASN A 96 9.39 9.32 -4.66
CA ASN A 96 9.68 8.49 -3.50
C ASN A 96 8.38 8.07 -2.79
N PRO A 97 7.67 7.04 -3.28
CA PRO A 97 6.45 6.56 -2.65
C PRO A 97 6.73 5.82 -1.34
N THR A 98 5.90 6.04 -0.33
CA THR A 98 6.01 5.37 0.98
C THR A 98 5.36 4.00 0.97
N PHE A 99 4.23 3.89 0.30
CA PHE A 99 3.38 2.71 0.30
C PHE A 99 3.25 2.14 -1.11
N ASP A 100 2.79 0.90 -1.15
CA ASP A 100 2.46 0.18 -2.37
C ASP A 100 1.16 -0.58 -2.13
N TYR A 101 0.39 -0.75 -3.20
CA TYR A 101 -0.90 -1.41 -3.15
C TYR A 101 -0.78 -2.80 -3.77
N VAL A 102 -1.07 -3.82 -2.97
CA VAL A 102 -1.12 -5.21 -3.39
C VAL A 102 -2.58 -5.58 -3.66
N PRO A 103 -2.96 -5.90 -4.91
CA PRO A 103 -4.31 -6.33 -5.24
C PRO A 103 -4.72 -7.61 -4.48
N PRO A 104 -6.01 -7.76 -4.11
CA PRO A 104 -6.49 -8.93 -3.35
C PRO A 104 -6.21 -10.27 -4.03
N LYS A 105 -6.18 -10.29 -5.37
CA LYS A 105 -5.87 -11.49 -6.18
C LYS A 105 -4.47 -12.06 -5.95
N LEU A 106 -3.54 -11.27 -5.41
CA LEU A 106 -2.18 -11.72 -5.12
C LEU A 106 -2.04 -12.28 -3.70
N VAL A 107 -3.02 -12.02 -2.83
CA VAL A 107 -3.00 -12.49 -1.45
C VAL A 107 -3.63 -13.87 -1.37
N SER A 108 -2.94 -14.80 -0.71
CA SER A 108 -3.40 -16.18 -0.52
C SER A 108 -4.18 -16.36 0.78
N LEU A 109 -3.72 -15.72 1.86
CA LEU A 109 -4.30 -15.88 3.20
C LEU A 109 -4.07 -14.61 4.04
N PHE A 110 -5.06 -14.24 4.82
CA PHE A 110 -4.93 -13.26 5.89
C PHE A 110 -4.86 -13.96 7.24
N ILE A 111 -3.94 -13.54 8.09
CA ILE A 111 -3.86 -13.99 9.48
C ILE A 111 -4.11 -12.77 10.36
N THR A 112 -5.21 -12.82 11.11
CA THR A 112 -5.60 -11.80 12.09
C THR A 112 -5.59 -12.38 13.50
N ASP A 113 -5.86 -11.52 14.47
CA ASP A 113 -6.10 -11.87 15.88
C ASP A 113 -7.24 -12.87 16.09
N THR A 114 -8.19 -12.94 15.16
CA THR A 114 -9.31 -13.89 15.19
C THR A 114 -9.07 -15.17 14.41
N GLY A 115 -7.92 -15.30 13.73
CA GLY A 115 -7.53 -16.51 13.01
C GLY A 115 -7.19 -16.26 11.53
N GLY A 116 -7.24 -17.34 10.75
CA GLY A 116 -6.93 -17.33 9.32
C GLY A 116 -8.18 -17.10 8.45
N HIS A 117 -8.11 -16.17 7.52
CA HIS A 117 -9.23 -15.74 6.67
C HIS A 117 -8.87 -15.72 5.19
N SER A 118 -9.79 -16.19 4.36
CA SER A 118 -9.71 -16.01 2.90
C SER A 118 -9.83 -14.53 2.53
N PRO A 119 -9.15 -14.04 1.48
CA PRO A 119 -9.39 -12.70 0.94
C PRO A 119 -10.86 -12.41 0.64
N SER A 120 -11.61 -13.42 0.19
CA SER A 120 -13.05 -13.28 -0.07
C SER A 120 -13.88 -13.08 1.19
N TYR A 121 -13.38 -13.41 2.38
CA TYR A 121 -14.11 -13.25 3.64
C TYR A 121 -13.97 -11.83 4.23
N MET A 122 -13.07 -11.01 3.66
CA MET A 122 -12.70 -9.72 4.25
C MET A 122 -13.87 -8.74 4.37
N TYR A 123 -14.78 -8.72 3.38
CA TYR A 123 -15.97 -7.86 3.42
C TYR A 123 -16.87 -8.19 4.61
N ARG A 124 -16.96 -9.46 5.01
CA ARG A 124 -17.78 -9.91 6.12
C ARG A 124 -17.15 -9.55 7.46
N LEU A 125 -15.84 -9.75 7.61
CA LEU A 125 -15.11 -9.28 8.80
C LEU A 125 -15.31 -7.78 9.00
N ILE A 126 -15.18 -6.99 7.94
CA ILE A 126 -15.38 -5.55 8.02
C ILE A 126 -16.81 -5.21 8.45
N ALA A 127 -17.82 -5.89 7.91
CA ALA A 127 -19.21 -5.68 8.30
C ALA A 127 -19.53 -6.13 9.74
N GLU A 128 -18.73 -7.04 10.31
CA GLU A 128 -18.83 -7.45 11.71
C GLU A 128 -18.24 -6.40 12.67
N TYR A 129 -17.21 -5.65 12.24
CA TYR A 129 -16.55 -4.62 13.06
C TYR A 129 -17.08 -3.20 12.88
N TYR A 130 -17.61 -2.85 11.70
CA TYR A 130 -18.02 -1.50 11.34
C TYR A 130 -19.50 -1.42 10.99
N SER A 131 -20.16 -0.32 11.39
CA SER A 131 -21.48 0.03 10.88
C SER A 131 -21.37 0.68 9.49
N ALA A 132 -22.37 0.47 8.63
CA ALA A 132 -22.46 1.13 7.34
C ALA A 132 -22.58 2.66 7.48
N ASP A 133 -23.14 3.13 8.60
CA ASP A 133 -23.30 4.57 8.89
C ASP A 133 -21.95 5.28 9.13
N ASP A 134 -20.91 4.53 9.50
CA ASP A 134 -19.59 5.09 9.86
C ASP A 134 -18.66 5.27 8.65
N LEU A 135 -19.04 4.77 7.47
CA LEU A 135 -18.20 4.77 6.27
C LEU A 135 -17.99 6.16 5.69
N VAL A 136 -18.99 7.03 5.85
CA VAL A 136 -18.91 8.43 5.41
C VAL A 136 -18.65 9.29 6.63
N VAL A 137 -17.37 9.39 7.01
CA VAL A 137 -16.95 10.35 8.02
C VAL A 137 -17.09 11.75 7.44
N ARG A 138 -18.26 12.37 7.64
CA ARG A 138 -18.46 13.79 7.37
C ARG A 138 -17.49 14.55 8.25
N ARG A 139 -16.37 15.03 7.68
CA ARG A 139 -15.60 16.11 8.31
C ARG A 139 -16.57 17.26 8.46
N LYS A 140 -16.99 17.57 9.69
CA LYS A 140 -17.62 18.86 9.98
C LYS A 140 -16.63 19.90 9.48
N SER A 141 -17.02 20.69 8.48
CA SER A 141 -16.28 21.86 8.09
C SER A 141 -16.14 22.71 9.35
N THR A 142 -14.93 22.85 9.86
CA THR A 142 -14.62 23.86 10.88
C THR A 142 -14.86 25.21 10.23
N SER A 143 -16.08 25.72 10.33
CA SER A 143 -16.39 27.12 10.05
C SER A 143 -15.70 27.94 11.14
N SER A 144 -14.54 28.48 10.80
CA SER A 144 -13.93 29.62 11.49
C SER A 144 -14.27 30.89 10.73
#